data_AF-A0A949M211-F1
#
_entry.id   AF-A0A949M211-F1
#
_cell.length_a   1.000
_cell.length_b   1.000
_cell.length_c   1.000
_cell.angle_alpha   90.00
_cell.angle_beta   90.00
_cell.angle_gamma   90.00
#
_symmetry.space_group_name_H-M   'P 1'
#
loop_
_entity.id
_entity.type
_entity.pdbx_description
1 polymer ?
#
loop_
_entity_poly.entity_id
_entity_poly.type
_entity_poly.pdbx_seq_one_letter_code
_entity_poly.pdbx_strand_id
1 'polypeptide(L)'
;MSDDAAEAQDDLIDPTFTMVRRGYDRAEVQRAIGRLVAELRAVEEREQELLRRLAEAERRVDAVDPLDPSHLTKLLGDEVARILDAARAAAAEIRVRADDAATRLFEETKAEAAADAAAIIEQAQREARQLLSGVEQPVTRAGRVGSDRTAELFASLREQHEERP
;
A
#
# COMPACT_ATOMS: atom_id res chain seq x y z
N MET A 1 -22.16 41.78 27.49
CA MET A 1 -22.47 42.83 26.51
C MET A 1 -23.63 42.47 25.58
N SER A 2 -24.00 41.19 25.42
CA SER A 2 -25.16 40.80 24.58
C SER A 2 -26.52 40.91 25.27
N ASP A 3 -26.59 40.82 26.61
CA ASP A 3 -27.84 40.99 27.38
C ASP A 3 -28.37 42.43 27.33
N ASP A 4 -27.46 43.40 27.52
CA ASP A 4 -27.78 44.83 27.60
C ASP A 4 -28.36 45.40 26.28
N ALA A 5 -27.92 44.85 25.14
CA ALA A 5 -28.44 45.22 23.81
C ALA A 5 -29.79 44.57 23.50
N ALA A 6 -30.08 43.39 24.07
CA ALA A 6 -31.36 42.72 23.91
C ALA A 6 -32.43 43.36 24.80
N GLU A 7 -32.09 43.72 26.05
CA GLU A 7 -32.97 44.44 26.98
C GLU A 7 -33.30 45.85 26.46
N ALA A 8 -32.31 46.57 25.91
CA ALA A 8 -32.54 47.87 25.26
C ALA A 8 -33.39 47.79 23.98
N GLN A 9 -33.37 46.66 23.27
CA GLN A 9 -34.25 46.41 22.12
C GLN A 9 -35.68 46.07 22.56
N ASP A 10 -35.85 45.33 23.65
CA ASP A 10 -37.16 44.98 24.18
C ASP A 10 -37.90 46.23 24.72
N ASP A 11 -37.18 47.09 25.45
CA ASP A 11 -37.65 48.42 25.90
C ASP A 11 -38.01 49.37 24.75
N LEU A 12 -37.50 49.11 23.55
CA LEU A 12 -37.80 49.87 22.34
C LEU A 12 -39.03 49.33 21.60
N ILE A 13 -39.26 48.01 21.65
CA ILE A 13 -40.37 47.32 20.99
C ILE A 13 -41.67 47.45 21.80
N ASP A 14 -41.59 47.40 23.14
CA ASP A 14 -42.73 47.63 24.05
C ASP A 14 -42.43 48.74 25.09
N PRO A 15 -42.33 50.00 24.66
CA PRO A 15 -41.96 51.09 25.56
C PRO A 15 -43.09 51.37 26.57
N THR A 16 -42.82 51.14 27.85
CA THR A 16 -43.73 51.50 28.93
C THR A 16 -43.60 53.00 29.26
N PHE A 17 -44.72 53.72 29.26
CA PHE A 17 -44.74 55.17 29.54
C PHE A 17 -45.51 55.49 30.83
N THR A 18 -44.99 56.43 31.60
CA THR A 18 -45.64 56.93 32.81
C THR A 18 -46.87 57.77 32.46
N MET A 19 -48.02 57.47 33.08
CA MET A 19 -49.24 58.25 32.95
C MET A 19 -49.31 59.40 33.97
N VAL A 20 -49.57 60.61 33.50
CA VAL A 20 -49.94 61.80 34.29
C VAL A 20 -51.45 62.04 34.23
N ARG A 21 -51.99 62.94 35.07
CA ARG A 21 -53.45 63.22 35.24
C ARG A 21 -54.25 63.43 33.93
N ARG A 22 -53.57 63.67 32.78
CA ARG A 22 -54.14 63.79 31.43
C ARG A 22 -53.27 63.15 30.33
N GLY A 23 -52.88 61.88 30.47
CA GLY A 23 -52.22 61.10 29.41
C GLY A 23 -50.77 60.71 29.70
N TYR A 24 -49.99 60.32 28.68
CA TYR A 24 -48.58 59.94 28.84
C TYR A 24 -47.65 61.14 29.02
N ASP A 25 -46.55 60.96 29.74
CA ASP A 25 -45.50 61.98 29.86
C ASP A 25 -44.85 62.26 28.49
N ARG A 26 -45.08 63.47 27.99
CA ARG A 26 -44.58 63.93 26.70
C ARG A 26 -43.05 63.93 26.64
N ALA A 27 -42.37 64.19 27.75
CA ALA A 27 -40.92 64.20 27.79
C ALA A 27 -40.35 62.78 27.66
N GLU A 28 -41.02 61.79 28.26
CA GLU A 28 -40.65 60.38 28.16
C GLU A 28 -40.86 59.81 26.76
N VAL A 29 -42.01 60.11 26.15
CA VAL A 29 -42.32 59.74 24.77
C VAL A 29 -41.31 60.35 23.78
N GLN A 30 -40.96 61.64 23.95
CA GLN A 30 -39.95 62.28 23.10
C GLN A 30 -38.57 61.66 23.24
N ARG A 31 -38.17 61.24 24.45
CA ARG A 31 -36.90 60.51 24.65
C ARG A 31 -36.94 59.14 23.98
N ALA A 32 -38.04 58.40 24.08
CA ALA A 32 -38.19 57.10 23.43
C ALA A 32 -38.14 57.21 21.89
N ILE A 33 -38.83 58.19 21.30
CA ILE A 33 -38.77 58.47 19.87
C ILE A 33 -37.34 58.86 19.45
N GLY A 34 -36.65 59.67 20.26
CA GLY A 34 -35.25 60.04 19.99
C GLY A 34 -34.31 58.83 19.95
N ARG A 35 -34.48 57.87 20.87
CA ARG A 35 -33.74 56.61 20.85
C ARG A 35 -34.08 55.77 19.62
N LEU A 36 -35.36 55.62 19.29
CA LEU A 36 -35.80 54.87 18.11
C LEU A 36 -35.19 55.41 16.81
N VAL A 37 -35.16 56.74 16.65
CA VAL A 37 -34.55 57.39 15.49
C VAL A 37 -33.03 57.18 15.46
N ALA A 38 -32.36 57.19 16.61
CA ALA A 38 -30.93 56.91 16.68
C ALA A 38 -30.60 55.46 16.30
N GLU A 39 -31.38 54.49 16.80
CA GLU A 39 -31.21 53.08 16.46
C GLU A 39 -31.49 52.81 14.98
N LEU A 40 -32.54 53.41 14.41
CA LEU A 40 -32.84 53.26 12.99
C LEU A 40 -31.67 53.78 12.12
N ARG A 41 -31.08 54.92 12.47
CA ARG A 41 -29.90 55.46 11.79
C ARG A 41 -28.69 54.54 11.93
N ALA A 42 -28.46 53.97 13.11
CA ALA A 42 -27.35 53.05 13.33
C ALA A 42 -27.50 51.77 12.49
N VAL A 43 -28.72 51.27 12.33
CA VAL A 43 -29.03 50.13 11.45
C VAL A 43 -28.79 50.49 9.98
N GLU A 44 -29.29 51.63 9.51
CA GLU A 44 -29.09 52.11 8.13
C GLU A 44 -27.60 52.31 7.80
N GLU A 45 -26.82 52.89 8.71
CA GLU A 45 -25.37 53.07 8.54
C GLU A 45 -24.65 51.73 8.44
N ARG A 46 -25.04 50.76 9.28
CA ARG A 46 -24.47 49.41 9.26
C ARG A 46 -24.85 48.65 8.00
N GLU A 47 -26.09 48.78 7.53
CA GLU A 47 -26.55 48.19 6.28
C GLU A 47 -25.76 48.74 5.09
N GLN A 48 -25.61 50.07 5.00
CA GLN A 48 -24.82 50.70 3.93
C GLN A 48 -23.37 50.24 3.94
N GLU A 49 -22.76 50.08 5.12
CA GLU A 49 -21.40 49.57 5.23
C GLU A 49 -21.30 48.11 4.78
N LEU A 50 -22.25 47.26 5.16
CA LEU A 50 -22.30 45.87 4.70
C LEU A 50 -22.48 45.78 3.18
N LEU A 51 -23.35 46.60 2.60
CA LEU A 51 -23.56 46.68 1.15
C LEU A 51 -22.30 47.14 0.42
N ARG A 52 -21.57 48.13 0.94
CA ARG A 52 -20.26 48.54 0.37
C ARG A 52 -19.25 47.41 0.40
N ARG A 53 -19.14 46.71 1.53
CA ARG A 53 -18.20 45.59 1.70
C ARG A 53 -18.56 44.41 0.79
N LEU A 54 -19.85 44.15 0.59
CA LEU A 54 -20.33 43.15 -0.35
C LEU A 54 -19.94 43.53 -1.79
N ALA A 55 -20.25 44.75 -2.22
CA ALA A 55 -19.89 45.23 -3.57
C ALA A 55 -18.37 45.26 -3.81
N GLU A 56 -17.57 45.48 -2.78
CA GLU A 56 -16.10 45.37 -2.87
C GLU A 56 -15.64 43.91 -2.96
N ALA A 57 -16.26 43.00 -2.20
CA ALA A 57 -15.97 41.58 -2.26
C ALA A 57 -16.36 40.98 -3.62
N GLU A 58 -17.52 41.35 -4.15
CA GLU A 58 -17.98 40.95 -5.49
C GLU A 58 -17.02 41.45 -6.57
N ARG A 59 -16.64 42.73 -6.54
CA ARG A 59 -15.62 43.27 -7.46
C ARG A 59 -14.26 42.56 -7.35
N ARG A 60 -13.86 42.15 -6.14
CA ARG A 60 -12.63 41.37 -5.94
C ARG A 60 -12.75 39.97 -6.53
N VAL A 61 -13.91 39.33 -6.43
CA VAL A 61 -14.17 38.02 -7.04
C VAL A 61 -14.21 38.14 -8.57
N ASP A 62 -14.87 39.16 -9.11
CA ASP A 62 -14.94 39.39 -10.57
C ASP A 62 -13.59 39.81 -11.17
N ALA A 63 -12.75 40.50 -10.40
CA ALA A 63 -11.39 40.87 -10.82
C ALA A 63 -10.40 39.70 -10.78
N VAL A 64 -10.71 38.64 -10.04
CA VAL A 64 -10.01 37.35 -10.15
C VAL A 64 -10.62 36.64 -11.35
N ASP A 65 -10.00 36.83 -12.51
CA ASP A 65 -10.35 36.18 -13.76
C ASP A 65 -10.72 34.70 -13.50
N PRO A 66 -11.95 34.26 -13.78
CA PRO A 66 -12.38 32.91 -13.46
C PRO A 66 -11.57 31.93 -14.30
N LEU A 67 -10.46 31.45 -13.74
CA LEU A 67 -9.59 30.43 -14.33
C LEU A 67 -9.10 30.82 -15.73
N ASP A 68 -8.13 31.73 -15.80
CA ASP A 68 -7.35 31.97 -17.03
C ASP A 68 -6.94 30.60 -17.65
N PRO A 69 -7.44 30.26 -18.86
CA PRO A 69 -7.17 28.98 -19.51
C PRO A 69 -5.68 28.67 -19.69
N SER A 70 -4.85 29.71 -19.81
CA SER A 70 -3.40 29.59 -19.93
C SER A 70 -2.78 29.07 -18.63
N HIS A 71 -3.19 29.62 -17.49
CA HIS A 71 -2.72 29.18 -16.17
C HIS A 71 -3.20 27.74 -15.86
N LEU A 72 -4.44 27.40 -16.20
CA LEU A 72 -4.97 26.05 -16.02
C LEU A 72 -4.20 25.02 -16.85
N THR A 73 -3.90 25.34 -18.10
CA THR A 73 -3.12 24.47 -19.00
C THR A 73 -1.70 24.27 -18.48
N LYS A 74 -1.07 25.32 -17.93
CA LYS A 74 0.25 25.23 -17.31
C LYS A 74 0.23 24.32 -16.09
N LEU A 75 -0.70 24.53 -15.16
CA LEU A 75 -0.84 23.68 -13.96
C LEU A 75 -1.11 22.22 -14.33
N LEU A 76 -1.94 21.98 -15.35
CA LEU A 76 -2.20 20.64 -15.86
C LEU A 76 -0.94 20.03 -16.50
N GLY A 77 -0.17 20.79 -17.27
CA GLY A 77 1.10 20.35 -17.83
C GLY A 77 2.11 19.95 -16.76
N ASP A 78 2.23 20.75 -15.71
CA ASP A 78 3.12 20.49 -14.57
C ASP A 78 2.68 19.24 -13.78
N GLU A 79 1.37 19.03 -13.60
CA GLU A 79 0.84 17.84 -12.95
C GLU A 79 1.03 16.58 -13.80
N VAL A 80 0.76 16.64 -15.11
CA VAL A 80 0.96 15.52 -16.03
C VAL A 80 2.45 15.13 -16.10
N ALA A 81 3.35 16.11 -16.11
CA ALA A 81 4.80 15.84 -16.04
C ALA A 81 5.16 15.09 -14.75
N ARG A 82 4.66 15.53 -13.59
CA ARG A 82 4.87 14.85 -12.30
C ARG A 82 4.33 13.43 -12.29
N ILE A 83 3.14 13.19 -12.83
CA ILE A 83 2.55 11.85 -12.93
C ILE A 83 3.41 10.95 -13.84
N LEU A 84 3.86 11.46 -14.98
CA LEU A 84 4.70 10.70 -15.91
C LEU A 84 6.05 10.33 -15.30
N ASP A 85 6.68 11.24 -14.55
CA ASP A 85 7.93 10.95 -13.86
C ASP A 85 7.76 9.92 -12.74
N ALA A 86 6.68 10.03 -11.96
CA ALA A 86 6.35 9.03 -10.95
C ALA A 86 6.07 7.65 -11.57
N ALA A 87 5.33 7.60 -12.68
CA ALA A 87 5.06 6.37 -13.40
C ALA A 87 6.33 5.74 -13.98
N ARG A 88 7.25 6.55 -14.52
CA ARG A 88 8.56 6.08 -15.02
C ARG A 88 9.43 5.53 -13.90
N ALA A 89 9.46 6.19 -12.74
CA ALA A 89 10.20 5.72 -11.58
C ALA A 89 9.65 4.37 -11.08
N ALA A 90 8.32 4.26 -10.94
CA ALA A 90 7.67 3.01 -10.54
C ALA A 90 7.92 1.89 -11.55
N ALA A 91 7.86 2.18 -12.86
CA ALA A 91 8.17 1.20 -13.90
C ALA A 91 9.63 0.74 -13.85
N ALA A 92 10.58 1.64 -13.59
CA ALA A 92 11.98 1.28 -13.43
C ALA A 92 12.20 0.37 -12.21
N GLU A 93 11.54 0.67 -11.10
CA GLU A 93 11.59 -0.14 -9.89
C GLU A 93 10.99 -1.54 -10.11
N ILE A 94 9.84 -1.63 -10.79
CA ILE A 94 9.23 -2.92 -11.14
C ILE A 94 10.19 -3.76 -11.99
N ARG A 95 10.86 -3.15 -12.99
CA ARG A 95 11.85 -3.87 -13.81
C ARG A 95 13.00 -4.42 -12.99
N VAL A 96 13.60 -3.60 -12.12
CA VAL A 96 14.71 -4.05 -11.26
C VAL A 96 14.28 -5.23 -10.38
N ARG A 97 13.12 -5.12 -9.73
CA ARG A 97 12.59 -6.20 -8.89
C ARG A 97 12.32 -7.48 -9.69
N ALA A 98 11.81 -7.34 -10.92
CA ALA A 98 11.54 -8.47 -11.80
C ALA A 98 12.84 -9.16 -12.25
N ASP A 99 13.87 -8.39 -12.61
CA ASP A 99 15.18 -8.93 -12.99
C ASP A 99 15.86 -9.66 -11.82
N ASP A 100 15.79 -9.08 -10.61
CA ASP A 100 16.31 -9.72 -9.39
C ASP A 100 15.57 -11.03 -9.08
N ALA A 101 14.23 -11.02 -9.18
CA ALA A 101 13.42 -12.21 -8.95
C ALA A 101 13.70 -13.31 -9.99
N ALA A 102 13.83 -12.94 -11.27
CA ALA A 102 14.15 -13.87 -12.34
C ALA A 102 15.54 -14.49 -12.15
N THR A 103 16.54 -13.68 -11.76
CA THR A 103 17.90 -14.16 -11.49
C THR A 103 17.91 -15.14 -10.32
N ARG A 104 17.21 -14.83 -9.22
CA ARG A 104 17.10 -15.75 -8.08
C ARG A 104 16.43 -17.06 -8.46
N LEU A 105 15.29 -17.00 -9.13
CA LEU A 105 14.56 -18.18 -9.57
C LEU A 105 15.42 -19.05 -10.51
N PHE A 106 16.19 -18.42 -11.40
CA PHE A 106 17.09 -19.12 -12.30
C PHE A 106 18.20 -19.87 -11.55
N GLU A 107 18.86 -19.21 -10.59
CA GLU A 107 19.92 -19.85 -9.80
C GLU A 107 19.36 -20.94 -8.87
N GLU A 108 18.17 -20.74 -8.29
CA GLU A 108 17.46 -21.74 -7.49
C GLU A 108 17.14 -22.98 -8.34
N THR A 109 16.49 -22.79 -9.49
CA THR A 109 16.13 -23.88 -10.42
C THR A 109 17.38 -24.63 -10.90
N LYS A 110 18.47 -23.91 -11.18
CA LYS A 110 19.75 -24.49 -11.59
C LYS A 110 20.38 -25.30 -10.48
N ALA A 111 20.33 -24.83 -9.24
CA ALA A 111 20.84 -25.54 -8.07
C ALA A 111 20.03 -26.82 -7.81
N GLU A 112 18.69 -26.73 -7.89
CA GLU A 112 17.79 -27.89 -7.78
C GLU A 112 18.08 -28.92 -8.87
N ALA A 113 18.15 -28.50 -10.14
CA ALA A 113 18.46 -29.40 -11.25
C ALA A 113 19.83 -30.08 -11.11
N ALA A 114 20.83 -29.38 -10.58
CA ALA A 114 22.15 -29.95 -10.30
C ALA A 114 22.10 -30.98 -9.16
N ALA A 115 21.32 -30.71 -8.10
CA ALA A 115 21.11 -31.65 -7.00
C ALA A 115 20.38 -32.92 -7.46
N ASP A 116 19.33 -32.76 -8.27
CA ASP A 116 18.58 -33.88 -8.85
C ASP A 116 19.46 -34.74 -9.75
N ALA A 117 20.26 -34.11 -10.62
CA ALA A 117 21.21 -34.83 -11.48
C ALA A 117 22.23 -35.62 -10.65
N ALA A 118 22.78 -35.02 -9.59
CA ALA A 118 23.70 -35.70 -8.69
C ALA A 118 23.05 -36.90 -7.98
N ALA A 119 21.80 -36.75 -7.52
CA ALA A 119 21.04 -37.82 -6.88
C ALA A 119 20.77 -38.99 -7.83
N ILE A 120 20.41 -38.70 -9.09
CA ILE A 120 20.21 -39.71 -10.14
C ILE A 120 21.51 -40.47 -10.41
N ILE A 121 22.64 -39.76 -10.55
CA ILE A 121 23.96 -40.37 -10.79
C ILE A 121 24.34 -41.26 -9.60
N GLU A 122 24.18 -40.79 -8.37
CA GLU A 122 24.50 -41.55 -7.18
C GLU A 122 23.63 -42.81 -7.06
N GLN A 123 22.33 -42.69 -7.37
CA GLN A 123 21.42 -43.84 -7.40
C GLN A 123 21.85 -44.87 -8.46
N ALA A 124 22.12 -44.43 -9.69
CA ALA A 124 22.58 -45.32 -10.76
C ALA A 124 23.90 -46.02 -10.39
N GLN A 125 24.83 -45.32 -9.72
CA GLN A 125 26.07 -45.91 -9.22
C GLN A 125 25.83 -46.95 -8.12
N ARG A 126 24.90 -46.69 -7.19
CA ARG A 126 24.51 -47.65 -6.15
C ARG A 126 23.90 -48.91 -6.77
N GLU A 127 22.98 -48.75 -7.72
CA GLU A 127 22.35 -49.86 -8.44
C GLU A 127 23.38 -50.68 -9.22
N ALA A 128 24.27 -50.03 -9.98
CA ALA A 128 25.36 -50.72 -10.70
C ALA A 128 26.27 -51.51 -9.76
N ARG A 129 26.62 -50.95 -8.59
CA ARG A 129 27.45 -51.63 -7.58
C ARG A 129 26.72 -52.83 -6.98
N GLN A 130 25.42 -52.71 -6.70
CA GLN A 130 24.60 -53.82 -6.22
C GLN A 130 24.55 -54.96 -7.24
N LEU A 131 24.30 -54.64 -8.52
CA LEU A 131 24.29 -55.62 -9.60
C LEU A 131 25.63 -56.35 -9.75
N LEU A 132 26.75 -55.62 -9.73
CA LEU A 132 28.09 -56.22 -9.79
C LEU A 132 28.34 -57.15 -8.59
N SER A 133 28.05 -56.70 -7.36
CA SER A 133 28.23 -57.52 -6.17
C SER A 133 27.35 -58.78 -6.18
N GLY A 134 26.14 -58.69 -6.74
CA GLY A 134 25.24 -59.82 -6.92
C GLY A 134 25.74 -60.85 -7.93
N VAL A 135 26.56 -60.45 -8.90
CA VAL A 135 27.22 -61.34 -9.87
C VAL A 135 28.52 -61.94 -9.30
N GLU A 136 29.28 -61.19 -8.51
CA GLU A 136 30.53 -61.67 -7.91
C GLU A 136 30.30 -62.83 -6.92
N GLN A 137 29.20 -62.82 -6.15
CA GLN A 137 28.88 -63.88 -5.20
C GLN A 137 28.70 -65.28 -5.82
N PRO A 138 27.88 -65.47 -6.87
CA PRO A 138 27.75 -66.78 -7.53
C PRO A 138 29.02 -67.17 -8.30
N VAL A 139 29.76 -66.21 -8.88
CA VAL A 139 31.03 -66.51 -9.59
C VAL A 139 32.10 -67.01 -8.62
N THR A 140 32.29 -66.33 -7.49
CA THR A 140 33.25 -66.78 -6.46
C THR A 140 32.83 -68.10 -5.83
N ARG A 141 31.52 -68.32 -5.61
CA ARG A 141 30.99 -69.60 -5.13
C ARG A 141 31.21 -70.73 -6.14
N ALA A 142 30.91 -70.51 -7.42
CA ALA A 142 31.14 -71.48 -8.48
C ALA A 142 32.64 -71.82 -8.63
N GLY A 143 33.52 -70.82 -8.51
CA GLY A 143 34.97 -71.01 -8.50
C GLY A 143 35.44 -71.90 -7.34
N ARG A 144 34.95 -71.69 -6.11
CA ARG A 144 35.25 -72.57 -4.97
C ARG A 144 34.76 -73.99 -5.18
N VAL A 145 33.51 -74.16 -5.60
CA VAL A 145 32.93 -75.49 -5.85
C VAL A 145 33.72 -76.24 -6.92
N GLY A 146 34.15 -75.56 -8.00
CA GLY A 146 35.01 -76.15 -9.02
C GLY A 146 36.38 -76.56 -8.49
N SER A 147 37.02 -75.70 -7.70
CA SER A 147 38.29 -75.98 -7.00
C SER A 147 38.18 -77.22 -6.11
N ASP A 148 37.17 -77.26 -5.24
CA ASP A 148 36.93 -78.36 -4.32
C ASP A 148 36.70 -79.67 -5.09
N ARG A 149 35.92 -79.62 -6.18
CA ARG A 149 35.69 -80.77 -7.07
C ARG A 149 36.96 -81.27 -7.74
N THR A 150 37.86 -80.37 -8.18
CA THR A 150 39.14 -80.79 -8.75
C THR A 150 40.04 -81.42 -7.69
N ALA A 151 40.07 -80.87 -6.47
CA ALA A 151 40.82 -81.44 -5.36
C ALA A 151 40.31 -82.85 -4.98
N GLU A 152 38.99 -83.05 -4.93
CA GLU A 152 38.37 -84.37 -4.74
C GLU A 152 38.81 -85.37 -5.81
N LEU A 153 38.76 -84.99 -7.08
CA LEU A 153 39.17 -85.87 -8.19
C LEU A 153 40.66 -86.25 -8.12
N PHE A 154 41.53 -85.30 -7.78
CA PHE A 154 42.96 -85.58 -7.59
C PHE A 154 43.21 -86.50 -6.39
N ALA A 155 42.45 -86.36 -5.30
CA ALA A 155 42.53 -87.26 -4.16
C ALA A 155 42.08 -88.68 -4.52
N SER A 156 40.96 -88.84 -5.23
CA SER A 156 40.48 -90.15 -5.67
C SER A 156 41.41 -90.82 -6.69
N LEU A 157 42.05 -90.06 -7.59
CA LEU A 157 43.06 -90.61 -8.50
C LEU A 157 44.32 -91.08 -7.76
N ARG A 158 44.69 -90.40 -6.67
CA ARG A 158 45.81 -90.79 -5.82
C ARG A 158 45.50 -92.09 -5.05
N GLU A 159 44.31 -92.20 -4.47
CA GLU A 159 43.84 -93.44 -3.83
C GLU A 159 43.79 -94.62 -4.82
N GLN A 160 43.28 -94.40 -6.04
CA GLN A 160 43.27 -95.45 -7.07
C GLN A 160 44.67 -95.87 -7.54
N HIS A 161 45.67 -94.97 -7.41
CA HIS A 161 47.07 -95.28 -7.67
C HIS A 161 47.78 -95.94 -6.48
N GLU A 162 47.29 -95.76 -5.25
CA GLU A 162 47.79 -96.45 -4.05
C GLU A 162 47.15 -97.84 -3.86
N GLU A 163 45.98 -98.11 -4.48
CA GLU A 163 45.31 -99.42 -4.45
C GLU A 163 45.67 -100.38 -5.62
N ARG A 164 46.52 -99.96 -6.57
CA ARG A 164 47.07 -100.87 -7.59
C ARG A 164 48.48 -101.32 -7.21
N PRO A 165 48.72 -102.65 -7.10
CA PRO A 165 49.86 -103.25 -6.39
C PRO A 165 51.23 -103.02 -7.04
#